data_AF-A0A450YWE0-F1
#
_entry.id   AF-A0A450YWE0-F1
#
_cell.length_a   1.000
_cell.length_b   1.000
_cell.length_c   1.000
_cell.angle_alpha   90.00
_cell.angle_beta   90.00
_cell.angle_gamma   90.00
#
_symmetry.space_group_name_H-M   'P 1'
#
loop_
_entity.id
_entity.type
_entity.pdbx_description
1 polymer ?
#
loop_
_entity_poly.entity_id
_entity_poly.type
_entity_poly.pdbx_seq_one_letter_code
_entity_poly.pdbx_strand_id
1 'polypeptide(L)'
;MTEEKRTVHWHQSALDSDGRPIPEKIHKEFVLPSGRTALFVKRRGVAVVDALRKGGDDPARMPIAHLSEHVLIDGAPVLMEELEHETPSEDVMVMIQEFSGLGKPGQAGTN
;
A
#
# COMPACT_ATOMS: atom_id res chain seq x y z
N MET A 1 -2.63 -35.96 1.74
CA MET A 1 -2.77 -35.11 0.54
C MET A 1 -3.71 -33.98 0.93
N THR A 2 -3.16 -32.86 1.39
CA THR A 2 -3.95 -31.70 1.82
C THR A 2 -3.92 -30.69 0.68
N GLU A 3 -5.03 -30.64 -0.07
CA GLU A 3 -5.29 -29.63 -1.09
C GLU A 3 -5.48 -28.29 -0.39
N GLU A 4 -4.43 -27.49 -0.35
CA GLU A 4 -4.48 -26.10 0.08
C GLU A 4 -5.27 -25.33 -0.97
N LYS A 5 -6.55 -25.06 -0.65
CA LYS A 5 -7.43 -24.25 -1.47
C LYS A 5 -6.81 -22.86 -1.61
N ARG A 6 -6.13 -22.61 -2.72
CA ARG A 6 -5.74 -21.28 -3.16
C ARG A 6 -7.00 -20.49 -3.43
N THR A 7 -7.50 -19.79 -2.42
CA THR A 7 -8.57 -18.81 -2.56
C THR A 7 -8.02 -17.66 -3.39
N VAL A 8 -8.25 -17.72 -4.70
CA VAL A 8 -8.00 -16.59 -5.61
C VAL A 8 -8.97 -15.48 -5.20
N HIS A 9 -8.52 -14.58 -4.35
CA HIS A 9 -9.23 -13.35 -4.07
C HIS A 9 -9.15 -12.50 -5.33
N TRP A 10 -10.26 -12.44 -6.05
CA TRP A 10 -10.44 -11.49 -7.13
C TRP A 10 -10.40 -10.09 -6.52
N HIS A 11 -9.20 -9.49 -6.48
CA HIS A 11 -9.05 -8.08 -6.12
C HIS A 11 -9.83 -7.27 -7.15
N GLN A 12 -10.99 -6.73 -6.75
CA GLN A 12 -11.68 -5.69 -7.49
C GLN A 12 -10.64 -4.61 -7.79
N SER A 13 -10.38 -4.37 -9.07
CA SER A 13 -9.34 -3.43 -9.48
C SER A 13 -9.63 -2.07 -8.87
N ALA A 14 -8.76 -1.61 -7.96
CA ALA A 14 -8.86 -0.28 -7.44
C ALA A 14 -8.77 0.73 -8.59
N LEU A 15 -9.52 1.82 -8.49
CA LEU A 15 -9.47 2.92 -9.44
C LEU A 15 -8.45 3.97 -8.97
N ASP A 16 -7.73 4.59 -9.89
CA ASP A 16 -6.89 5.77 -9.57
C ASP A 16 -7.74 7.03 -9.36
N SER A 17 -7.07 8.15 -9.04
CA SER A 17 -7.67 9.48 -8.89
C SER A 17 -8.41 9.95 -10.14
N ASP A 18 -8.11 9.38 -11.31
CA ASP A 18 -8.77 9.61 -12.60
C ASP A 18 -9.88 8.57 -12.91
N GLY A 19 -10.21 7.69 -11.96
CA GLY A 19 -11.26 6.68 -12.10
C GLY A 19 -10.91 5.49 -13.00
N ARG A 20 -9.62 5.25 -13.30
CA ARG A 20 -9.17 4.18 -14.19
C ARG A 20 -8.77 2.94 -13.39
N PRO A 21 -9.09 1.72 -13.88
CA PRO A 21 -8.63 0.49 -13.23
C PRO A 21 -7.12 0.44 -13.23
N ILE A 22 -6.54 0.37 -12.05
CA ILE A 22 -5.10 0.29 -11.89
C ILE A 22 -4.70 -1.16 -12.19
N PRO A 23 -3.80 -1.41 -13.16
CA PRO A 23 -3.20 -2.73 -13.32
C PRO A 23 -2.25 -2.98 -12.13
N GLU A 24 -2.82 -3.40 -11.01
CA GLU A 24 -2.13 -3.54 -9.74
C GLU A 24 -1.32 -4.82 -9.73
N LYS A 25 -0.05 -4.72 -10.12
CA LYS A 25 0.90 -5.74 -9.70
C LYS A 25 1.15 -5.55 -8.20
N ILE A 26 0.49 -6.38 -7.39
CA ILE A 26 0.78 -6.52 -5.97
C ILE A 26 2.25 -6.92 -5.84
N HIS A 27 3.00 -6.07 -5.15
CA HIS A 27 4.42 -6.26 -4.92
C HIS A 27 4.68 -7.05 -3.64
N LYS A 28 3.86 -6.81 -2.61
CA LYS A 28 3.93 -7.48 -1.30
C LYS A 28 2.55 -7.43 -0.63
N GLU A 29 2.22 -8.49 0.10
CA GLU A 29 1.02 -8.63 0.92
C GLU A 29 1.45 -9.08 2.33
N PHE A 30 0.82 -8.52 3.37
CA PHE A 30 1.07 -8.90 4.77
C PHE A 30 -0.11 -8.53 5.67
N VAL A 31 -0.20 -9.19 6.81
CA VAL A 31 -1.23 -8.95 7.83
C VAL A 31 -0.74 -7.90 8.82
N LEU A 32 -1.57 -6.90 9.09
CA LEU A 32 -1.33 -5.83 10.06
C LEU A 32 -1.61 -6.31 11.50
N PRO A 33 -1.03 -5.66 12.53
CA PRO A 33 -1.37 -5.92 13.93
C PRO A 33 -2.87 -5.89 14.23
N SER A 34 -3.65 -5.03 13.57
CA SER A 34 -5.12 -5.01 13.67
C SER A 34 -5.83 -6.24 13.09
N GLY A 35 -5.11 -7.11 12.37
CA GLY A 35 -5.67 -8.25 11.65
C GLY A 35 -6.16 -7.93 10.24
N ARG A 36 -6.08 -6.67 9.79
CA ARG A 36 -6.37 -6.24 8.41
C ARG A 36 -5.26 -6.64 7.46
N THR A 37 -5.54 -6.71 6.16
CA THR A 37 -4.53 -7.04 5.14
C THR A 37 -4.03 -5.79 4.44
N ALA A 38 -2.71 -5.58 4.43
CA ALA A 38 -2.06 -4.52 3.65
C ALA A 38 -1.45 -5.08 2.36
N LEU A 39 -1.71 -4.39 1.25
CA LEU A 39 -1.22 -4.75 -0.09
C LEU A 39 -0.41 -3.59 -0.64
N PHE A 40 0.89 -3.79 -0.82
CA PHE A 40 1.70 -2.84 -1.56
C PHE A 40 1.55 -3.06 -3.05
N VAL A 41 1.08 -2.03 -3.75
CA VAL A 41 0.92 -2.03 -5.19
C VAL A 41 2.04 -1.22 -5.84
N LYS A 42 2.61 -1.78 -6.92
CA LYS A 42 3.64 -1.07 -7.68
C LYS A 42 2.99 -0.01 -8.56
N ARG A 43 3.02 1.25 -8.14
CA ARG A 43 2.64 2.39 -8.98
C ARG A 43 3.89 3.06 -9.57
N ARG A 44 3.74 3.66 -10.75
CA ARG A 44 4.84 4.37 -11.45
C ARG A 44 4.46 5.83 -11.65
N GLY A 45 5.42 6.74 -11.46
CA GLY A 45 5.34 8.13 -11.90
C GLY A 45 4.24 8.96 -11.24
N VAL A 46 2.99 8.72 -11.62
CA VAL A 46 1.77 9.42 -11.16
C VAL A 46 1.66 9.37 -9.63
N ALA A 47 1.86 8.20 -9.04
CA ALA A 47 1.81 8.03 -7.58
C ALA A 47 2.87 8.87 -6.81
N VAL A 48 4.02 9.18 -7.42
CA VAL A 48 5.01 10.06 -6.79
C VAL A 48 4.54 11.52 -6.86
N VAL A 49 3.98 11.92 -7.99
CA VAL A 49 3.43 13.28 -8.17
C VAL A 49 2.22 13.50 -7.25
N ASP A 50 1.35 12.51 -7.12
CA ASP A 50 0.17 12.60 -6.26
C ASP A 50 0.55 12.58 -4.78
N ALA A 51 1.56 11.78 -4.39
CA ALA A 51 2.11 11.85 -3.04
C ALA A 51 2.72 13.23 -2.72
N LEU A 52 3.43 13.85 -3.66
CA LEU A 52 3.96 15.21 -3.48
C LEU A 52 2.83 16.24 -3.34
N ARG A 53 1.75 16.12 -4.12
CA ARG A 53 0.57 17.00 -4.00
C ARG A 53 -0.13 16.84 -2.65
N LYS A 54 -0.26 15.61 -2.17
CA LYS A 54 -0.88 15.28 -0.87
C LYS A 54 -0.05 15.75 0.32
N GLY A 55 1.26 15.53 0.28
CA GLY A 55 2.19 15.95 1.33
C GLY A 55 2.34 17.47 1.43
N GLY A 56 2.16 18.18 0.30
CA GLY A 56 2.30 19.62 0.24
C GLY A 56 3.72 20.06 0.62
N ASP A 57 3.83 21.15 1.39
CA ASP A 57 5.10 21.71 1.83
C ASP A 57 5.63 21.13 3.15
N ASP A 58 4.97 20.09 3.71
CA ASP A 58 5.37 19.45 4.97
C ASP A 58 6.12 18.13 4.71
N PRO A 59 7.46 18.09 4.89
CA PRO A 59 8.23 16.88 4.69
C PRO A 59 7.85 15.74 5.64
N ALA A 60 7.29 16.04 6.82
CA ALA A 60 6.90 15.03 7.80
C ALA A 60 5.72 14.18 7.30
N ARG A 61 4.91 14.73 6.39
CA ARG A 61 3.74 14.07 5.81
C ARG A 61 4.06 13.17 4.61
N MET A 62 5.24 13.33 4.01
CA MET A 62 5.64 12.60 2.80
C MET A 62 5.61 11.08 2.93
N PRO A 63 6.04 10.45 4.06
CA PRO A 63 5.95 9.00 4.21
C PRO A 63 4.51 8.48 4.13
N ILE A 64 3.57 9.18 4.78
CA ILE A 64 2.15 8.81 4.81
C ILE A 64 1.49 9.09 3.46
N ALA A 65 1.84 10.21 2.82
CA ALA A 65 1.39 10.52 1.47
C ALA A 65 1.82 9.42 0.47
N HIS A 66 3.09 9.00 0.52
CA HIS A 66 3.58 7.89 -0.29
C HIS A 66 2.87 6.57 -0.01
N LEU A 67 2.61 6.26 1.26
CA LEU A 67 1.86 5.07 1.64
C LEU A 67 0.44 5.07 1.07
N SER A 68 -0.28 6.19 1.17
CA SER A 68 -1.65 6.30 0.64
C SER A 68 -1.74 6.07 -0.87
N GLU A 69 -0.63 6.27 -1.59
CA GLU A 69 -0.54 6.04 -3.03
C GLU A 69 -0.13 4.61 -3.40
N HIS A 70 0.44 3.86 -2.46
CA HIS A 70 1.02 2.55 -2.74
C HIS A 70 0.42 1.41 -1.92
N VAL A 71 -0.48 1.70 -0.98
CA VAL A 71 -1.12 0.72 -0.12
C VAL A 71 -2.60 0.62 -0.45
N LEU A 72 -3.09 -0.62 -0.48
CA LEU A 72 -4.49 -0.94 -0.26
C LEU A 72 -4.63 -1.61 1.10
N ILE A 73 -5.71 -1.31 1.83
CA ILE A 73 -6.07 -2.05 3.05
C ILE A 73 -7.36 -2.82 2.76
N ASP A 74 -7.32 -4.13 2.97
CA ASP A 74 -8.40 -5.07 2.64
C ASP A 74 -8.84 -4.98 1.16
N GLY A 75 -7.89 -4.65 0.28
CA GLY A 75 -8.13 -4.50 -1.16
C GLY A 75 -8.68 -3.14 -1.59
N ALA A 76 -8.93 -2.20 -0.67
CA ALA A 76 -9.41 -0.85 -0.98
C ALA A 76 -8.28 0.20 -0.89
N PRO A 77 -8.27 1.22 -1.77
CA PRO A 77 -7.41 2.39 -1.60
C PRO A 77 -7.67 3.06 -0.26
N VAL A 78 -6.59 3.49 0.40
CA VAL A 78 -6.67 4.20 1.67
C VAL A 78 -6.36 5.68 1.45
N LEU A 79 -7.15 6.56 2.06
CA LEU A 79 -6.90 8.00 2.03
C LEU A 79 -5.74 8.35 2.98
N MET A 80 -5.09 9.48 2.72
CA MET A 80 -3.98 9.92 3.57
C MET A 80 -4.48 10.26 4.98
N GLU A 81 -5.63 10.92 5.06
CA GLU A 81 -6.29 11.32 6.29
C GLU A 81 -6.71 10.12 7.14
N GLU A 82 -7.15 9.04 6.49
CA GLU A 82 -7.46 7.76 7.15
C GLU A 82 -6.21 7.15 7.78
N LEU A 83 -5.04 7.27 7.14
CA LEU A 83 -3.78 6.83 7.72
C LEU A 83 -3.31 7.72 8.88
N GLU A 84 -3.64 9.03 8.85
CA GLU A 84 -3.25 9.98 9.89
C GLU A 84 -4.13 9.90 11.15
N HIS A 85 -5.42 9.57 11.00
CA HIS A 85 -6.41 9.76 12.07
C HIS A 85 -7.23 8.52 12.43
N GLU A 86 -7.41 7.57 11.51
CA GLU A 86 -8.34 6.45 11.69
C GLU A 86 -7.62 5.10 11.78
N THR A 87 -6.50 4.96 11.09
CA THR A 87 -5.69 3.74 11.10
C THR A 87 -4.86 3.68 12.38
N PRO A 88 -4.84 2.54 13.09
CA PRO A 88 -4.00 2.38 14.28
C PRO A 88 -2.55 2.74 13.99
N SER A 89 -1.92 3.54 14.86
CA SER A 89 -0.54 4.01 14.66
C SER A 89 0.47 2.85 14.52
N GLU A 90 0.20 1.73 15.18
CA GLU A 90 0.98 0.49 15.09
C GLU A 90 1.01 -0.06 13.66
N ASP A 91 -0.17 -0.13 13.03
CA ASP A 91 -0.31 -0.59 11.65
C ASP A 91 0.43 0.36 10.69
N VAL A 92 0.26 1.68 10.88
CA VAL A 92 0.95 2.70 10.08
C VAL A 92 2.46 2.55 10.20
N MET A 93 2.99 2.34 11.41
CA MET A 93 4.43 2.14 11.62
C MET A 93 4.95 0.89 10.90
N VAL A 94 4.23 -0.23 10.96
CA VAL A 94 4.60 -1.46 10.25
C VAL A 94 4.59 -1.22 8.74
N MET A 95 3.56 -0.53 8.22
CA MET A 95 3.51 -0.17 6.80
C MET A 95 4.69 0.72 6.37
N ILE A 96 5.06 1.74 7.16
CA ILE A 96 6.22 2.60 6.86
C ILE A 96 7.52 1.78 6.82
N GLN A 97 7.72 0.89 7.79
CA GLN A 97 8.91 0.03 7.86
C GLN A 97 9.00 -0.88 6.64
N GLU A 98 7.90 -1.51 6.28
CA GLU A 98 7.85 -2.44 5.16
C GLU A 98 8.02 -1.71 3.82
N PHE A 99 7.38 -0.54 3.65
CA PHE A 99 7.54 0.30 2.47
C PHE A 99 8.99 0.75 2.28
N SER A 100 9.67 1.13 3.37
CA SER A 100 11.10 1.49 3.36
C SER A 100 12.02 0.33 2.93
N GLY A 101 11.57 -0.92 3.11
CA GLY A 101 12.27 -2.11 2.64
C GLY A 101 12.20 -2.32 1.12
N LEU A 102 11.12 -1.89 0.46
CA LEU A 102 10.86 -2.14 -0.96
C LEU A 102 11.82 -1.42 -1.91
N GLY A 103 12.48 -0.35 -1.46
CA GLY A 103 13.43 0.43 -2.25
C GLY A 103 14.87 -0.11 -2.25
N LYS A 104 15.18 -1.14 -1.46
CA LYS A 104 16.55 -1.65 -1.33
C LYS A 104 16.85 -2.68 -2.44
N PRO A 105 17.79 -2.41 -3.36
CA PRO A 105 18.21 -3.39 -4.34
C PRO A 105 18.88 -4.57 -3.61
N GLY A 106 18.21 -5.73 -3.61
CA GLY A 106 18.74 -6.96 -3.00
C GLY A 106 17.72 -7.80 -2.23
N GLN A 107 16.51 -7.29 -1.96
CA GLN A 107 15.44 -8.07 -1.30
C GLN A 107 14.33 -8.51 -2.25
N ALA A 108 14.66 -8.66 -3.54
CA ALA A 108 13.83 -9.38 -4.50
C ALA A 108 14.36 -10.82 -4.59
N GLY A 109 13.87 -11.71 -3.73
CA GLY A 109 14.12 -13.14 -3.87
C GLY A 109 14.19 -13.90 -2.56
N THR A 110 13.02 -14.27 -2.02
CA THR A 110 12.78 -15.59 -1.43
C THR A 110 11.29 -15.84 -1.46
N ASN A 111 10.83 -16.45 -2.54
CA ASN A 111 9.95 -17.63 -2.52
C ASN A 111 10.01 -18.31 -3.87
#